data_AF-A0A7K2ZGV9-F1
#
_entry.id   AF-A0A7K2ZGV9-F1
#
_cell.length_a   1.000
_cell.length_b   1.000
_cell.length_c   1.000
_cell.angle_alpha   90.00
_cell.angle_beta   90.00
_cell.angle_gamma   90.00
#
_symmetry.space_group_name_H-M   'P 1'
#
loop_
_entity.id
_entity.type
_entity.pdbx_description
1 polymer ?
#
loop_
_entity_poly.entity_id
_entity_poly.type
_entity_poly.pdbx_seq_one_letter_code
_entity_poly.pdbx_strand_id
1 'polypeptide(L)' 'MDFASSSGGTARATTSAKIVVAGGFGVGKTTFVGAVSEINPLRTEAVMTSASAGIDDLTHTG' A
#
# COMPACT_ATOMS: atom_id res chain seq x y z
N MET A 1 -50.51 -13.04 -4.46
CA MET A 1 -50.19 -11.59 -4.41
C MET A 1 -50.00 -11.30 -2.93
N ASP A 2 -48.86 -10.89 -2.40
CA ASP A 2 -47.75 -10.09 -2.95
C ASP A 2 -46.36 -10.70 -2.67
N PHE A 3 -45.35 -10.23 -3.41
CA PHE A 3 -43.95 -10.34 -3.01
C PHE A 3 -43.51 -8.93 -2.60
N ALA A 4 -43.25 -8.71 -1.31
CA ALA A 4 -42.70 -7.45 -0.83
C ALA A 4 -41.35 -7.18 -1.49
N SER A 5 -41.27 -6.14 -2.33
CA SER A 5 -39.99 -5.62 -2.80
C SER A 5 -39.34 -4.88 -1.63
N SER A 6 -38.33 -5.47 -1.01
CA SER A 6 -37.40 -4.69 -0.21
C SER A 6 -36.68 -3.74 -1.16
N SER A 7 -36.96 -2.44 -1.06
CA SER A 7 -36.11 -1.43 -1.68
C SER A 7 -34.73 -1.56 -1.02
N GLY A 8 -33.83 -2.24 -1.70
CA GLY A 8 -32.43 -2.32 -1.31
C GLY A 8 -31.90 -0.90 -1.29
N GLY A 9 -31.89 -0.30 -0.10
CA GLY A 9 -31.20 0.96 0.14
C GLY A 9 -29.83 0.80 -0.47
N THR A 10 -29.45 1.74 -1.33
CA THR A 10 -28.18 1.75 -2.06
C THR A 10 -27.06 1.77 -1.04
N ALA A 11 -26.71 0.58 -0.53
CA ALA A 11 -25.58 0.38 0.34
C ALA A 11 -24.41 0.90 -0.47
N ARG A 12 -23.88 2.06 -0.07
CA ARG A 12 -22.72 2.66 -0.68
C ARG A 12 -21.61 1.65 -0.53
N ALA A 13 -21.39 0.84 -1.56
CA ALA A 13 -20.41 -0.22 -1.53
C ALA A 13 -19.07 0.42 -1.19
N THR A 14 -18.41 -0.07 -0.14
CA THR A 14 -17.06 0.35 0.19
C THR A 14 -16.15 -0.18 -0.92
N THR A 15 -15.78 0.69 -1.85
CA THR A 15 -14.83 0.35 -2.92
C THR A 15 -13.46 0.14 -2.29
N SER A 16 -12.91 -1.07 -2.39
CA SER A 16 -11.52 -1.32 -2.03
C SER A 16 -10.60 -0.55 -2.97
N ALA A 17 -9.60 0.15 -2.41
CA ALA A 17 -8.56 0.82 -3.18
C ALA A 17 -7.18 0.29 -2.79
N LYS A 18 -6.28 0.21 -3.77
CA LYS A 18 -4.86 -0.01 -3.53
C LYS A 18 -4.14 1.32 -3.75
N ILE A 19 -3.44 1.80 -2.74
CA ILE A 19 -2.74 3.09 -2.75
C ILE A 19 -1.25 2.80 -2.69
N VAL A 20 -0.47 3.46 -3.55
CA VAL A 20 1.00 3.31 -3.62
C VAL A 20 1.66 4.63 -3.24
N VAL A 21 2.65 4.56 -2.33
CA VAL A 21 3.50 5.70 -1.96
C VAL A 21 4.85 5.53 -2.65
N ALA A 22 5.18 6.43 -3.57
CA ALA A 22 6.40 6.38 -4.39
C ALA A 22 7.30 7.61 -4.16
N GLY A 23 8.58 7.51 -4.53
CA GLY A 23 9.59 8.55 -4.31
C GLY A 23 10.99 7.97 -4.13
N GLY A 24 12.02 8.85 -4.12
CA GLY A 24 13.43 8.47 -4.02
C GLY A 24 13.83 7.78 -2.72
N PHE A 25 15.09 7.38 -2.60
CA PHE A 25 15.63 6.79 -1.37
C PHE A 25 15.62 7.82 -0.22
N GLY A 26 15.41 7.38 1.02
CA GLY A 26 15.45 8.26 2.20
C GLY A 26 14.33 9.29 2.36
N VAL A 27 13.47 9.52 1.37
CA VAL A 27 12.41 10.59 1.41
C VAL A 27 11.28 10.38 2.42
N GLY A 28 11.32 9.33 3.24
CA GLY A 28 10.35 9.10 4.32
C GLY A 28 9.06 8.35 3.93
N LYS A 29 9.04 7.61 2.80
CA LYS A 29 7.86 6.82 2.38
C LYS A 29 7.33 5.88 3.47
N THR A 30 8.22 5.13 4.10
CA THR A 30 7.88 4.20 5.20
C THR A 30 7.35 4.94 6.42
N THR A 31 7.91 6.11 6.73
CA THR A 31 7.45 6.97 7.83
C THR A 31 6.02 7.45 7.57
N PHE A 32 5.73 7.91 6.34
CA PHE A 32 4.39 8.33 5.97
C PHE A 32 3.36 7.19 6.08
N VAL A 33 3.66 6.01 5.50
CA VAL A 33 2.77 4.84 5.59
C VAL A 33 2.54 4.46 7.05
N GLY A 34 3.58 4.49 7.89
CA GLY A 34 3.45 4.22 9.32
C GLY A 34 2.60 5.24 10.08
N ALA A 35 2.65 6.52 9.70
CA ALA A 35 1.91 7.59 10.37
C ALA A 35 0.39 7.54 10.13
N VAL A 36 -0.06 6.99 9.00
CA VAL A 36 -1.49 6.91 8.62
C VAL A 36 -2.09 5.51 8.75
N SER A 37 -1.26 4.49 9.01
CA SER A 37 -1.71 3.10 9.12
C SER A 37 -2.20 2.80 10.53
N GLU A 38 -3.43 2.28 10.65
CA GLU A 38 -3.98 1.74 11.91
C GLU A 38 -3.56 0.27 12.16
N ILE A 39 -2.88 -0.36 11.21
CA ILE A 39 -2.40 -1.75 11.30
C ILE A 39 -0.88 -1.81 11.40
N ASN A 40 -0.37 -2.87 12.05
CA ASN A 40 1.06 -3.14 12.07
C ASN A 40 1.58 -3.38 10.64
N PRO A 41 2.70 -2.77 10.23
CA PRO A 41 3.24 -2.96 8.90
C PRO A 41 3.53 -4.43 8.60
N LEU A 42 3.00 -4.92 7.49
CA LEU A 42 3.39 -6.21 6.95
C LEU A 42 4.65 -6.03 6.11
N ARG A 43 5.72 -6.72 6.50
CA ARG A 43 6.99 -6.75 5.75
C ARG A 43 7.14 -8.13 5.11
N THR A 44 7.36 -8.15 3.80
CA THR A 44 7.66 -9.37 3.03
C THR A 44 9.07 -9.27 2.44
N GLU A 45 10.03 -8.89 3.28
CA GLU A 45 11.45 -8.76 2.89
C GLU A 45 11.94 -10.09 2.33
N ALA A 46 12.51 -10.07 1.13
CA ALA A 46 13.29 -11.17 0.60
C ALA A 46 14.77 -10.92 0.92
N VAL A 47 15.53 -11.98 1.21
CA VAL A 47 16.99 -11.85 1.43
C VAL A 47 17.61 -11.29 0.16
N MET A 48 18.21 -10.09 0.27
CA MET A 48 18.90 -9.49 -0.87
C MET A 48 20.09 -10.36 -1.27
N THR A 49 20.18 -10.68 -2.56
CA THR A 49 21.31 -11.43 -3.10
C THR A 49 22.49 -10.49 -3.35
N SER A 50 23.72 -10.98 -3.19
CA SER A 50 24.93 -10.22 -3.52
C SER A 50 25.01 -9.82 -5.00
N ALA A 51 24.25 -10.49 -5.87
CA ALA A 51 24.14 -10.15 -7.29
C ALA A 51 23.48 -8.77 -7.52
N SER A 52 22.71 -8.24 -6.56
CA SER A 52 22.03 -6.94 -6.71
C SER A 52 22.93 -5.72 -6.51
N ALA A 53 24.09 -5.90 -5.86
CA ALA A 53 24.94 -4.78 -5.43
C ALA A 53 25.45 -3.90 -6.60
N GLY A 54 25.55 -4.43 -7.81
CA GLY A 54 25.99 -3.68 -9.00
C GLY A 54 24.87 -3.18 -9.91
N ILE A 55 23.61 -3.51 -9.62
CA ILE A 55 22.43 -3.07 -10.38
C ILE A 55 21.65 -1.97 -9.66
N ASP A 56 21.73 -1.92 -8.33
CA ASP A 56 21.07 -0.87 -7.55
C ASP A 56 21.84 0.46 -7.66
N ASP A 57 21.20 1.46 -8.25
CA ASP A 57 21.73 2.81 -8.35
C ASP A 57 21.57 3.55 -7.01
N LEU A 58 22.67 3.69 -6.28
CA LEU A 58 22.72 4.43 -5.01
C LEU A 58 23.11 5.90 -5.18
N THR A 59 23.34 6.39 -6.40
CA THR A 59 23.86 7.75 -6.67
C THR A 59 22.92 8.87 -6.20
N HIS A 60 21.65 8.54 -5.93
CA HIS A 60 20.64 9.46 -5.38
C HIS A 60 20.62 9.55 -3.84
N THR A 61 21.59 8.96 -3.14
CA THR A 61 21.65 8.90 -1.66
C THR A 61 22.59 9.95 -1.04
N GLY A 62 22.95 11.01 -1.77
CA GLY A 62 23.86 12.09 -1.33
C GLY A 62 23.15 13.26 -0.68
#